data_AF-A0AAU2ZD24-F1
#
_entry.id   AF-A0AAU2ZD24-F1
#
_cell.length_a   1.000
_cell.length_b   1.000
_cell.length_c   1.000
_cell.angle_alpha   90.00
_cell.angle_beta   90.00
_cell.angle_gamma   90.00
#
_symmetry.space_group_name_H-M   'P 1'
#
loop_
_entity.id
_entity.type
_entity.pdbx_description
1 polymer ?
#
loop_
_entity_poly.entity_id
_entity_poly.type
_entity_poly.pdbx_seq_one_letter_code
_entity_poly.pdbx_strand_id
1 'polypeptide(L)'
;MTEVAGPGTDDDQGWSERLAWAYGLTAPDPAERAAALVRLASARSEVEAAVLRVQQAWHPTPCLRLKARDWAAADKAYDEAASRSLPEALWSKPYSQEITTWPGLPFALLYLEWEVRYPREWTQHAKAWGTKQSLIRQLAAADHDHQVRARLIDLVGLVVERSHRCKDREYVRVARAVDGDELRDRLRRAHRSENPTAQLHAGYVLWLLDRPEIPNTRHVWRMWLAGTLT
;
A
#
# COMPACT_ATOMS: atom_id res chain seq x y z
N MET A 1 20.39 -34.97 -16.99
CA MET A 1 19.23 -34.05 -17.05
C MET A 1 19.12 -33.40 -15.70
N THR A 2 19.69 -32.22 -15.56
CA THR A 2 19.72 -31.44 -14.32
C THR A 2 18.50 -30.52 -14.35
N GLU A 3 17.58 -30.77 -13.44
CA GLU A 3 16.36 -29.99 -13.26
C GLU A 3 16.75 -28.61 -12.72
N VAL A 4 16.65 -27.60 -13.56
CA VAL A 4 16.83 -26.20 -13.18
C VAL A 4 15.56 -25.81 -12.42
N ALA A 5 15.63 -25.78 -11.10
CA ALA A 5 14.65 -25.12 -10.28
C ALA A 5 14.66 -23.63 -10.67
N GLY A 6 13.65 -23.22 -11.44
CA GLY A 6 13.39 -21.81 -11.72
C GLY A 6 13.12 -21.06 -10.42
N PRO A 7 13.33 -19.73 -10.39
CA PRO A 7 12.97 -18.92 -9.23
C PRO A 7 11.47 -19.14 -8.96
N GLY A 8 11.17 -19.73 -7.79
CA GLY A 8 9.81 -20.06 -7.40
C GLY A 8 8.93 -18.82 -7.56
N THR A 9 7.88 -18.94 -8.37
CA THR A 9 6.78 -18.00 -8.36
C THR A 9 6.25 -17.98 -6.94
N ASP A 10 6.47 -16.85 -6.27
CA ASP A 10 6.08 -16.64 -4.89
C ASP A 10 4.55 -16.74 -4.80
N ASP A 11 4.05 -17.89 -4.38
CA ASP A 11 2.64 -18.24 -4.36
C ASP A 11 1.93 -17.68 -3.10
N ASP A 12 0.61 -17.81 -3.05
CA ASP A 12 -0.22 -17.31 -1.93
C ASP A 12 0.23 -17.87 -0.58
N GLN A 13 0.77 -19.09 -0.57
CA GLN A 13 1.24 -19.78 0.62
C GLN A 13 2.56 -19.14 1.12
N GLY A 14 3.52 -18.87 0.23
CA GLY A 14 4.78 -18.21 0.58
C GLY A 14 4.59 -16.79 1.15
N TRP A 15 3.60 -16.04 0.65
CA TRP A 15 3.21 -14.75 1.23
C TRP A 15 2.59 -14.90 2.62
N SER A 16 1.65 -15.84 2.76
CA SER A 16 0.95 -16.08 4.02
C SER A 16 1.91 -16.54 5.12
N GLU A 17 2.83 -17.45 4.83
CA GLU A 17 3.82 -17.92 5.80
C GLU A 17 4.70 -16.79 6.35
N ARG A 18 5.12 -15.87 5.48
CA ARG A 18 6.02 -14.77 5.86
C ARG A 18 5.30 -13.59 6.50
N LEU A 19 4.07 -13.30 6.09
CA LEU A 19 3.39 -12.05 6.41
C LEU A 19 2.02 -12.20 7.07
N ALA A 20 1.51 -13.40 7.37
CA ALA A 20 0.22 -13.54 8.06
C ALA A 20 0.15 -12.77 9.40
N TRP A 21 1.29 -12.56 10.07
CA TRP A 21 1.34 -11.73 11.26
C TRP A 21 0.90 -10.27 11.03
N ALA A 22 1.01 -9.77 9.79
CA ALA A 22 0.65 -8.40 9.43
C ALA A 22 -0.85 -8.13 9.56
N TYR A 23 -1.71 -9.15 9.50
CA TYR A 23 -3.16 -8.99 9.75
C TYR A 23 -3.45 -8.36 11.12
N GLY A 24 -2.57 -8.59 12.10
CA GLY A 24 -2.65 -7.94 13.40
C GLY A 24 -2.49 -6.43 13.36
N LEU A 25 -1.85 -5.83 12.34
CA LEU A 25 -1.65 -4.36 12.22
C LEU A 25 -2.97 -3.60 12.03
N THR A 26 -4.00 -4.26 11.51
CA THR A 26 -5.34 -3.69 11.31
C THR A 26 -6.36 -4.21 12.32
N ALA A 27 -5.94 -5.05 13.27
CA ALA A 27 -6.83 -5.67 14.25
C ALA A 27 -7.47 -4.60 15.15
N PRO A 28 -8.76 -4.75 15.50
CA PRO A 28 -9.42 -3.84 16.43
C PRO A 28 -8.83 -3.94 17.84
N ASP A 29 -8.35 -5.13 18.24
CA ASP A 29 -7.71 -5.35 19.53
C ASP A 29 -6.33 -4.65 19.60
N PRO A 30 -6.12 -3.71 20.55
CA PRO A 30 -4.82 -3.09 20.78
C PRO A 30 -3.70 -4.08 21.12
N ALA A 31 -3.98 -5.20 21.77
CA ALA A 31 -2.95 -6.18 22.13
C ALA A 31 -2.43 -6.93 20.91
N GLU A 32 -3.31 -7.39 20.02
CA GLU A 32 -2.95 -7.97 18.72
C GLU A 32 -2.15 -6.98 17.86
N ARG A 33 -2.59 -5.71 17.79
CA ARG A 33 -1.84 -4.66 17.08
C ARG A 33 -0.45 -4.46 17.66
N ALA A 34 -0.32 -4.37 18.98
CA ALA A 34 0.98 -4.21 19.63
C ALA A 34 1.92 -5.38 19.33
N ALA A 35 1.42 -6.62 19.35
CA ALA A 35 2.20 -7.79 18.98
C ALA A 35 2.67 -7.77 17.52
N ALA A 36 1.79 -7.35 16.59
CA ALA A 36 2.15 -7.19 15.19
C ALA A 36 3.19 -6.07 14.97
N LEU A 37 3.10 -4.96 15.69
CA LEU A 37 4.09 -3.87 15.65
C LEU A 37 5.46 -4.32 16.17
N VAL A 38 5.52 -5.15 17.22
CA VAL A 38 6.77 -5.74 17.71
C VAL A 38 7.41 -6.65 16.64
N ARG A 39 6.60 -7.49 15.98
CA ARG A 39 7.08 -8.34 14.88
C ARG A 39 7.59 -7.53 13.70
N LEU A 40 6.87 -6.47 13.34
CA LEU A 40 7.31 -5.53 12.29
C LEU A 40 8.66 -4.90 12.67
N ALA A 41 8.82 -4.41 13.89
CA ALA A 41 10.08 -3.80 14.34
C ALA A 41 11.25 -4.79 14.26
N SER A 42 11.03 -6.05 14.64
CA SER A 42 12.02 -7.12 14.48
C SER A 42 12.38 -7.37 13.02
N ALA A 43 11.39 -7.58 12.15
CA ALA A 43 11.61 -7.83 10.73
C ALA A 43 12.35 -6.67 10.05
N ARG A 44 12.00 -5.42 10.40
CA ARG A 44 12.70 -4.23 9.91
C ARG A 44 14.16 -4.17 10.37
N SER A 45 14.43 -4.54 11.62
CA SER A 45 15.80 -4.59 12.13
C SER A 45 16.65 -5.62 11.38
N GLU A 46 16.06 -6.75 10.98
CA GLU A 46 16.71 -7.75 10.12
C GLU A 46 16.99 -7.21 8.71
N VAL A 47 16.04 -6.47 8.12
CA VAL A 47 16.25 -5.79 6.83
C VAL A 47 17.38 -4.77 6.92
N GLU A 48 17.38 -3.93 7.95
CA GLU A 48 18.43 -2.92 8.16
C GLU A 48 19.81 -3.58 8.31
N ALA A 49 19.90 -4.69 9.08
CA ALA A 49 21.11 -5.48 9.18
C ALA A 49 21.54 -6.07 7.83
N ALA A 50 20.59 -6.54 7.00
CA ALA A 50 20.89 -7.05 5.67
C ALA A 50 21.39 -5.96 4.72
N VAL A 51 20.79 -4.76 4.76
CA VAL A 51 21.25 -3.59 3.99
C VAL A 51 22.70 -3.25 4.34
N LEU A 52 23.07 -3.27 5.62
CA LEU A 52 24.44 -3.02 6.05
C LEU A 52 25.42 -4.07 5.50
N ARG A 53 25.03 -5.36 5.46
CA ARG A 53 25.86 -6.42 4.85
C ARG A 53 26.05 -6.22 3.37
N VAL A 54 24.99 -5.84 2.65
CA VAL A 54 25.08 -5.48 1.23
C VAL A 54 26.09 -4.35 1.09
N GLN A 55 25.89 -3.22 1.78
CA GLN A 55 26.80 -2.07 1.72
C GLN A 55 28.26 -2.43 2.03
N GLN A 56 28.51 -3.31 3.01
CA GLN A 56 29.85 -3.78 3.33
C GLN A 56 30.49 -4.57 2.17
N ALA A 57 29.72 -5.42 1.50
CA ALA A 57 30.17 -6.16 0.31
C ALA A 57 30.46 -5.24 -0.90
N TRP A 58 30.00 -3.99 -0.89
CA TRP A 58 30.31 -3.00 -1.93
C TRP A 58 31.67 -2.32 -1.76
N HIS A 59 32.30 -2.35 -0.56
CA HIS A 59 33.58 -1.68 -0.34
C HIS A 59 34.75 -2.27 -1.17
N PRO A 60 35.74 -1.45 -1.57
CA PRO A 60 36.80 -1.89 -2.47
C PRO A 60 37.76 -2.88 -1.79
N THR A 61 37.67 -4.16 -2.18
CA THR A 61 38.63 -5.23 -1.83
C THR A 61 39.31 -5.74 -3.11
N PRO A 62 40.59 -6.16 -3.10
CA PRO A 62 41.35 -6.43 -4.33
C PRO A 62 40.92 -7.65 -5.17
N CYS A 63 39.95 -8.46 -4.71
CA CYS A 63 39.60 -9.75 -5.31
C CYS A 63 38.19 -9.77 -5.92
N LEU A 64 38.09 -9.59 -7.24
CA LEU A 64 36.82 -9.44 -7.99
C LEU A 64 35.89 -10.68 -7.94
N ARG A 65 36.40 -11.91 -7.89
CA ARG A 65 35.55 -13.13 -7.86
C ARG A 65 34.91 -13.38 -6.50
N LEU A 66 35.62 -13.12 -5.39
CA LEU A 66 35.00 -13.15 -4.06
C LEU A 66 33.91 -12.07 -3.97
N LYS A 67 34.18 -10.87 -4.50
CA LYS A 67 33.21 -9.76 -4.53
C LYS A 67 31.86 -10.13 -5.15
N ALA A 68 31.85 -10.81 -6.30
CA ALA A 68 30.59 -11.18 -6.97
C ALA A 68 29.76 -12.20 -6.14
N ARG A 69 30.43 -13.16 -5.49
CA ARG A 69 29.77 -14.16 -4.64
C ARG A 69 29.24 -13.53 -3.35
N ASP A 70 30.05 -12.70 -2.69
CA ASP A 70 29.69 -12.05 -1.43
C ASP A 70 28.55 -11.05 -1.65
N TRP A 71 28.57 -10.33 -2.78
CA TRP A 71 27.47 -9.48 -3.20
C TRP A 71 26.18 -10.27 -3.45
N ALA A 72 26.23 -11.35 -4.24
CA ALA A 72 25.05 -12.16 -4.51
C ALA A 72 24.47 -12.81 -3.23
N ALA A 73 25.33 -13.22 -2.29
CA ALA A 73 24.89 -13.75 -1.01
C ALA A 73 24.25 -12.67 -0.12
N ALA A 74 24.81 -11.46 -0.10
CA ALA A 74 24.26 -10.33 0.65
C ALA A 74 22.93 -9.85 0.04
N ASP A 75 22.84 -9.79 -1.28
CA ASP A 75 21.63 -9.42 -2.04
C ASP A 75 20.50 -10.42 -1.77
N LYS A 76 20.79 -11.73 -1.87
CA LYS A 76 19.84 -12.79 -1.50
C LYS A 76 19.38 -12.68 -0.04
N ALA A 77 20.29 -12.37 0.89
CA ALA A 77 19.94 -12.19 2.29
C ALA A 77 19.08 -10.94 2.52
N TYR A 78 19.29 -9.88 1.73
CA TYR A 78 18.44 -8.70 1.73
C TYR A 78 17.05 -9.02 1.20
N ASP A 79 16.92 -9.66 0.05
CA ASP A 79 15.61 -10.04 -0.52
C ASP A 79 14.81 -10.91 0.44
N GLU A 80 15.48 -11.87 1.06
CA GLU A 80 14.90 -12.79 2.02
C GLU A 80 14.39 -12.05 3.29
N ALA A 81 15.16 -11.11 3.83
CA ALA A 81 14.72 -10.27 4.95
C ALA A 81 13.59 -9.31 4.53
N ALA A 82 13.74 -8.65 3.38
CA ALA A 82 12.79 -7.69 2.84
C ALA A 82 11.41 -8.34 2.62
N SER A 83 11.38 -9.59 2.15
CA SER A 83 10.15 -10.35 1.93
C SER A 83 9.32 -10.61 3.20
N ARG A 84 9.90 -10.44 4.39
CA ARG A 84 9.24 -10.63 5.70
C ARG A 84 8.84 -9.31 6.37
N SER A 85 9.12 -8.17 5.75
CA SER A 85 8.87 -6.84 6.32
C SER A 85 7.93 -6.01 5.46
N LEU A 86 7.11 -5.18 6.09
CA LEU A 86 6.35 -4.13 5.40
C LEU A 86 7.04 -2.76 5.59
N PRO A 87 7.14 -1.93 4.55
CA PRO A 87 6.60 -2.12 3.21
C PRO A 87 7.53 -2.86 2.23
N GLU A 88 8.71 -3.30 2.66
CA GLU A 88 9.77 -3.80 1.76
C GLU A 88 9.33 -4.99 0.90
N ALA A 89 8.55 -5.92 1.47
CA ALA A 89 8.00 -7.05 0.73
C ALA A 89 7.14 -6.60 -0.45
N LEU A 90 6.45 -5.46 -0.34
CA LEU A 90 5.59 -4.92 -1.40
C LEU A 90 6.39 -4.31 -2.57
N TRP A 91 7.72 -4.17 -2.44
CA TRP A 91 8.59 -3.71 -3.51
C TRP A 91 9.02 -4.83 -4.44
N SER A 92 8.90 -6.09 -3.99
CA SER A 92 9.33 -7.28 -4.72
C SER A 92 8.44 -7.66 -5.90
N LYS A 93 7.32 -6.94 -6.11
CA LYS A 93 6.38 -7.26 -7.19
C LYS A 93 7.11 -7.25 -8.55
N PRO A 94 7.11 -8.38 -9.29
CA PRO A 94 7.65 -8.42 -10.63
C PRO A 94 6.91 -7.44 -11.54
N TYR A 95 7.64 -6.64 -12.32
CA TYR A 95 7.09 -5.62 -13.23
C TYR A 95 6.05 -6.18 -14.23
N SER A 96 6.10 -7.48 -14.54
CA SER A 96 5.23 -8.16 -15.50
C SER A 96 3.93 -8.69 -14.91
N GLN A 97 3.75 -8.71 -13.59
CA GLN A 97 2.57 -9.31 -12.97
C GLN A 97 1.44 -8.27 -12.83
N GLU A 98 0.23 -8.64 -13.24
CA GLU A 98 -0.95 -7.83 -12.96
C GLU A 98 -1.22 -7.80 -11.46
N ILE A 99 -1.72 -6.68 -10.93
CA ILE A 99 -1.97 -6.57 -9.49
C ILE A 99 -3.08 -7.52 -9.00
N THR A 100 -3.97 -7.91 -9.90
CA THR A 100 -5.13 -8.80 -9.65
C THR A 100 -4.72 -10.25 -9.42
N THR A 101 -3.65 -10.69 -10.10
CA THR A 101 -3.11 -12.06 -10.00
C THR A 101 -1.87 -12.12 -9.11
N TRP A 102 -1.54 -11.03 -8.42
CA TRP A 102 -0.37 -10.96 -7.55
C TRP A 102 -0.70 -11.48 -6.14
N PRO A 103 -0.01 -12.53 -5.67
CA PRO A 103 -0.22 -13.11 -4.32
C PRO A 103 -0.05 -12.13 -3.16
N GLY A 104 0.72 -11.05 -3.35
CA GLY A 104 0.87 -9.98 -2.36
C GLY A 104 -0.32 -9.02 -2.25
N LEU A 105 -1.35 -9.13 -3.10
CA LEU A 105 -2.50 -8.22 -3.12
C LEU A 105 -3.21 -8.09 -1.76
N PRO A 106 -3.51 -9.17 -1.00
CA PRO A 106 -4.14 -9.04 0.30
C PRO A 106 -3.32 -8.19 1.28
N PHE A 107 -1.99 -8.31 1.24
CA PHE A 107 -1.06 -7.56 2.08
C PHE A 107 -0.90 -6.10 1.61
N ALA A 108 -1.00 -5.84 0.31
CA ALA A 108 -1.05 -4.48 -0.22
C ALA A 108 -2.31 -3.73 0.24
N LEU A 109 -3.48 -4.39 0.19
CA LEU A 109 -4.74 -3.83 0.70
C LEU A 109 -4.68 -3.59 2.21
N LEU A 110 -4.12 -4.55 2.96
CA LEU A 110 -3.89 -4.41 4.40
C LEU A 110 -2.96 -3.24 4.73
N TYR A 111 -1.87 -3.06 3.98
CA TYR A 111 -0.94 -1.96 4.19
C TYR A 111 -1.61 -0.59 3.99
N LEU A 112 -2.48 -0.47 2.98
CA LEU A 112 -3.29 0.73 2.76
C LEU A 112 -4.34 0.90 3.84
N GLU A 113 -5.00 -0.17 4.28
CA GLU A 113 -5.97 -0.15 5.37
C GLU A 113 -5.35 0.29 6.70
N TRP A 114 -4.16 -0.22 7.02
CA TRP A 114 -3.38 0.20 8.19
C TRP A 114 -3.01 1.68 8.12
N GLU A 115 -2.58 2.17 6.95
CA GLU A 115 -2.32 3.60 6.74
C GLU A 115 -3.56 4.46 6.98
N VAL A 116 -4.73 3.94 6.62
CA VAL A 116 -5.99 4.67 6.75
C VAL A 116 -6.48 4.69 8.19
N ARG A 117 -6.54 3.53 8.85
CA ARG A 117 -7.07 3.34 10.20
C ARG A 117 -6.13 3.85 11.30
N TYR A 118 -4.84 3.60 11.17
CA TYR A 118 -3.84 3.90 12.21
C TYR A 118 -2.67 4.75 11.64
N PRO A 119 -2.94 5.98 11.16
CA PRO A 119 -1.97 6.77 10.40
C PRO A 119 -0.72 7.14 11.21
N ARG A 120 -0.82 7.26 12.54
CA ARG A 120 0.34 7.55 13.41
C ARG A 120 1.28 6.35 13.49
N GLU A 121 0.75 5.16 13.78
CA GLU A 121 1.50 3.91 13.83
C GLU A 121 2.16 3.64 12.47
N TRP A 122 1.40 3.73 11.37
CA TRP A 122 1.94 3.60 10.02
C TRP A 122 3.07 4.61 9.73
N THR A 123 2.88 5.88 10.13
CA THR A 123 3.87 6.94 9.91
C THR A 123 5.19 6.67 10.64
N GLN A 124 5.09 6.11 11.85
CA GLN A 124 6.24 5.79 12.69
C GLN A 124 7.00 4.55 12.19
N HIS A 125 6.28 3.52 11.75
CA HIS A 125 6.87 2.19 11.56
C HIS A 125 7.10 1.80 10.09
N ALA A 126 6.31 2.29 9.14
CA ALA A 126 6.32 1.74 7.78
C ALA A 126 6.04 2.78 6.69
N LYS A 127 6.26 4.07 6.99
CA LYS A 127 6.00 5.16 6.07
C LYS A 127 6.80 5.02 4.78
N ALA A 128 6.12 4.67 3.68
CA ALA A 128 6.67 4.72 2.34
C ALA A 128 5.67 5.34 1.36
N TRP A 129 5.81 6.66 1.14
CA TRP A 129 4.91 7.39 0.25
C TRP A 129 4.94 6.89 -1.20
N GLY A 130 6.13 6.49 -1.68
CA GLY A 130 6.29 5.92 -3.02
C GLY A 130 5.49 4.62 -3.18
N THR A 131 5.57 3.73 -2.20
CA THR A 131 4.83 2.46 -2.18
C THR A 131 3.34 2.69 -2.13
N LYS A 132 2.84 3.51 -1.19
CA LYS A 132 1.41 3.88 -1.14
C LYS A 132 0.91 4.40 -2.49
N GLN A 133 1.64 5.34 -3.09
CA GLN A 133 1.25 5.96 -4.35
C GLN A 133 1.28 4.96 -5.52
N SER A 134 2.28 4.08 -5.57
CA SER A 134 2.38 3.04 -6.59
C SER A 134 1.21 2.05 -6.49
N LEU A 135 0.92 1.56 -5.28
CA LEU A 135 -0.18 0.61 -5.04
C LEU A 135 -1.53 1.22 -5.41
N ILE A 136 -1.83 2.44 -4.97
CA ILE A 136 -3.09 3.12 -5.30
C ILE A 136 -3.27 3.25 -6.83
N ARG A 137 -2.19 3.56 -7.56
CA ARG A 137 -2.25 3.65 -9.03
C ARG A 137 -2.49 2.32 -9.70
N GLN A 138 -1.82 1.26 -9.24
CA GLN A 138 -2.01 -0.08 -9.77
C GLN A 138 -3.43 -0.60 -9.49
N LEU A 139 -3.92 -0.41 -8.25
CA LEU A 139 -5.29 -0.77 -7.88
C LEU A 139 -6.32 0.01 -8.69
N ALA A 140 -6.09 1.28 -9.00
CA ALA A 140 -7.03 2.06 -9.80
C ALA A 140 -7.01 1.71 -11.30
N ALA A 141 -5.98 1.01 -11.79
CA ALA A 141 -5.83 0.69 -13.21
C ALA A 141 -6.33 -0.73 -13.57
N ALA A 142 -6.58 -1.57 -12.57
CA ALA A 142 -6.97 -2.96 -12.76
C ALA A 142 -8.48 -3.16 -12.61
N ASP A 143 -8.99 -4.19 -13.31
CA ASP A 143 -10.34 -4.71 -13.13
C ASP A 143 -10.32 -5.75 -12.01
N HIS A 144 -11.08 -5.52 -10.95
CA HIS A 144 -11.03 -6.32 -9.73
C HIS A 144 -12.30 -7.13 -9.55
N ASP A 145 -12.16 -8.29 -8.90
CA ASP A 145 -13.32 -9.02 -8.43
C ASP A 145 -14.14 -8.22 -7.40
N HIS A 146 -15.34 -8.72 -7.12
CA HIS A 146 -16.27 -8.08 -6.19
C HIS A 146 -15.68 -7.90 -4.77
N GLN A 147 -14.87 -8.84 -4.29
CA GLN A 147 -14.32 -8.80 -2.93
C GLN A 147 -13.27 -7.69 -2.78
N VAL A 148 -12.34 -7.59 -3.74
CA VAL A 148 -11.34 -6.53 -3.76
C VAL A 148 -12.01 -5.18 -4.00
N ARG A 149 -13.00 -5.10 -4.91
CA ARG A 149 -13.79 -3.89 -5.13
C ARG A 149 -14.46 -3.40 -3.85
N ALA A 150 -15.08 -4.28 -3.07
CA ALA A 150 -15.70 -3.93 -1.79
C ALA A 150 -14.67 -3.34 -0.80
N ARG A 151 -13.48 -3.94 -0.67
CA ARG A 151 -12.41 -3.41 0.20
C ARG A 151 -11.90 -2.04 -0.28
N LEU A 152 -11.81 -1.83 -1.58
CA LEU A 152 -11.45 -0.51 -2.14
C LEU A 152 -12.50 0.55 -1.83
N ILE A 153 -13.79 0.19 -1.89
CA ILE A 153 -14.89 1.08 -1.47
C ILE A 153 -14.79 1.41 0.02
N ASP A 154 -14.50 0.42 0.89
CA ASP A 154 -14.26 0.64 2.32
C ASP A 154 -13.10 1.62 2.56
N LEU A 155 -11.99 1.45 1.85
CA LEU A 155 -10.82 2.34 1.94
C LEU A 155 -11.17 3.77 1.55
N VAL A 156 -11.91 3.98 0.46
CA VAL A 156 -12.35 5.33 0.04
C VAL A 156 -13.25 5.95 1.11
N GLY A 157 -14.18 5.17 1.69
CA GLY A 157 -15.04 5.62 2.80
C GLY A 157 -14.23 6.09 4.01
N LEU A 158 -13.29 5.29 4.47
CA LEU A 158 -12.43 5.63 5.61
C LEU A 158 -11.55 6.87 5.33
N VAL A 159 -11.10 7.06 4.08
CA VAL A 159 -10.29 8.22 3.69
C VAL A 159 -11.09 9.52 3.67
N VAL A 160 -12.36 9.49 3.25
CA VAL A 160 -13.18 10.72 3.25
C VAL A 160 -13.56 11.15 4.66
N GLU A 161 -13.77 10.20 5.57
CA GLU A 161 -14.19 10.49 6.95
C GLU A 161 -13.10 11.12 7.82
N ARG A 162 -11.83 10.91 7.48
CA ARG A 162 -10.69 11.43 8.25
C ARG A 162 -10.20 12.80 7.79
N SER A 163 -9.45 13.47 8.66
CA SER A 163 -8.73 14.71 8.35
C SER A 163 -7.77 14.53 7.16
N HIS A 164 -7.84 15.46 6.20
CA HIS A 164 -7.12 15.37 4.93
C HIS A 164 -5.61 15.25 5.11
N ARG A 165 -4.97 14.29 4.43
CA ARG A 165 -3.51 14.24 4.27
C ARG A 165 -3.12 14.50 2.82
N CYS A 166 -1.93 15.07 2.61
CA CYS A 166 -1.46 15.55 1.30
C CYS A 166 -1.46 14.51 0.16
N LYS A 167 -1.50 13.20 0.46
CA LYS A 167 -1.55 12.10 -0.51
C LYS A 167 -2.91 11.42 -0.61
N ASP A 168 -3.91 11.87 0.14
CA ASP A 168 -5.25 11.26 0.15
C ASP A 168 -6.01 11.52 -1.14
N ARG A 169 -5.65 12.61 -1.85
CA ARG A 169 -6.13 12.87 -3.22
C ARG A 169 -5.91 11.70 -4.19
N GLU A 170 -4.91 10.85 -3.95
CA GLU A 170 -4.64 9.71 -4.83
C GLU A 170 -5.79 8.69 -4.79
N TYR A 171 -6.53 8.58 -3.68
CA TYR A 171 -7.69 7.69 -3.54
C TYR A 171 -8.88 8.07 -4.42
N VAL A 172 -8.92 9.28 -4.97
CA VAL A 172 -9.93 9.63 -6.00
C VAL A 172 -9.79 8.75 -7.25
N ARG A 173 -8.56 8.29 -7.57
CA ARG A 173 -8.38 7.35 -8.69
C ARG A 173 -9.07 6.02 -8.41
N VAL A 174 -8.93 5.53 -7.18
CA VAL A 174 -9.62 4.31 -6.73
C VAL A 174 -11.11 4.54 -6.74
N ALA A 175 -11.60 5.68 -6.23
CA ALA A 175 -13.01 6.04 -6.25
C ALA A 175 -13.60 6.00 -7.67
N ARG A 176 -12.86 6.49 -8.68
CA ARG A 176 -13.27 6.39 -10.09
C ARG A 176 -13.28 4.96 -10.61
N ALA A 177 -12.27 4.17 -10.25
CA ALA A 177 -12.17 2.77 -10.68
C ALA A 177 -13.30 1.89 -10.10
N VAL A 178 -13.77 2.21 -8.89
CA VAL A 178 -14.84 1.46 -8.21
C VAL A 178 -16.18 2.22 -8.18
N ASP A 179 -16.36 3.22 -9.05
CA ASP A 179 -17.61 3.99 -9.11
C ASP A 179 -18.81 3.05 -9.34
N GLY A 180 -19.94 3.43 -8.76
CA GLY A 180 -21.17 2.66 -8.72
C GLY A 180 -22.00 2.99 -7.50
N ASP A 181 -23.22 2.43 -7.45
CA ASP A 181 -24.23 2.83 -6.47
C ASP A 181 -23.76 2.66 -5.02
N GLU A 182 -23.06 1.56 -4.71
CA GLU A 182 -22.56 1.31 -3.37
C GLU A 182 -21.59 2.41 -2.87
N LEU A 183 -20.61 2.78 -3.71
CA LEU A 183 -19.67 3.85 -3.38
C LEU A 183 -20.41 5.19 -3.26
N ARG A 184 -21.26 5.51 -4.24
CA ARG A 184 -22.00 6.77 -4.29
C ARG A 184 -22.90 6.92 -3.06
N ASP A 185 -23.56 5.86 -2.62
CA ASP A 185 -24.42 5.91 -1.43
C ASP A 185 -23.63 6.13 -0.14
N ARG A 186 -22.45 5.50 -0.01
CA ARG A 186 -21.54 5.75 1.13
C ARG A 186 -21.07 7.20 1.13
N LEU A 187 -20.63 7.73 -0.01
CA LEU A 187 -20.21 9.13 -0.12
C LEU A 187 -21.37 10.10 0.16
N ARG A 188 -22.59 9.82 -0.32
CA ARG A 188 -23.78 10.64 0.01
C ARG A 188 -24.13 10.62 1.49
N ARG A 189 -23.89 9.50 2.19
CA ARG A 189 -24.05 9.44 3.66
C ARG A 189 -22.98 10.27 4.35
N ALA A 190 -21.71 10.14 3.97
CA ALA A 190 -20.62 10.96 4.51
C ALA A 190 -20.84 12.46 4.24
N HIS A 191 -21.36 12.82 3.06
CA HIS A 191 -21.67 14.19 2.68
C HIS A 191 -22.76 14.83 3.55
N ARG A 192 -23.70 14.02 4.04
CA ARG A 192 -24.80 14.44 4.94
C ARG A 192 -24.45 14.29 6.43
N SER A 193 -23.26 13.82 6.76
CA SER A 193 -22.85 13.64 8.15
C SER A 193 -22.55 14.99 8.83
N GLU A 194 -22.62 15.00 10.16
CA GLU A 194 -22.25 16.16 10.98
C GLU A 194 -20.72 16.40 11.03
N ASN A 195 -19.92 15.46 10.52
CA ASN A 195 -18.47 15.62 10.43
C ASN A 195 -18.13 16.58 9.26
N PRO A 196 -17.64 17.81 9.53
CA PRO A 196 -17.41 18.79 8.48
C PRO A 196 -16.35 18.35 7.46
N THR A 197 -15.39 17.53 7.90
CA THR A 197 -14.34 17.00 7.03
C THR A 197 -14.92 15.95 6.09
N ALA A 198 -15.69 15.00 6.63
CA ALA A 198 -16.38 13.98 5.82
C ALA A 198 -17.34 14.62 4.83
N GLN A 199 -18.09 15.64 5.28
CA GLN A 199 -18.98 16.41 4.43
C GLN A 199 -18.25 17.01 3.23
N LEU A 200 -17.15 17.74 3.48
CA LEU A 200 -16.39 18.42 2.44
C LEU A 200 -15.72 17.45 1.46
N HIS A 201 -15.04 16.43 1.99
CA HIS A 201 -14.34 15.45 1.15
C HIS A 201 -15.29 14.64 0.30
N ALA A 202 -16.36 14.09 0.89
CA ALA A 202 -17.31 13.27 0.16
C ALA A 202 -18.03 14.09 -0.92
N GLY A 203 -18.37 15.35 -0.64
CA GLY A 203 -18.94 16.27 -1.63
C GLY A 203 -18.01 16.49 -2.83
N TYR A 204 -16.72 16.74 -2.58
CA TYR A 204 -15.73 16.90 -3.65
C TYR A 204 -15.51 15.62 -4.46
N VAL A 205 -15.46 14.45 -3.80
CA VAL A 205 -15.31 13.18 -4.49
C VAL A 205 -16.52 12.91 -5.38
N LEU A 206 -17.76 13.10 -4.87
CA LEU A 206 -18.98 12.98 -5.67
C LEU A 206 -18.94 13.90 -6.90
N TRP A 207 -18.58 15.18 -6.70
CA TRP A 207 -18.46 16.14 -7.80
C TRP A 207 -17.46 15.70 -8.88
N LEU A 208 -16.34 15.07 -8.49
CA LEU A 208 -15.35 14.50 -9.42
C LEU A 208 -15.77 13.18 -10.07
N LEU A 209 -16.68 12.42 -9.46
CA LEU A 209 -17.25 11.20 -10.04
C LEU A 209 -18.31 11.55 -11.10
N ASP A 210 -19.03 12.65 -10.91
CA ASP A 210 -19.95 13.19 -11.94
C ASP A 210 -19.22 13.82 -13.13
N ARG A 211 -17.92 14.12 -12.98
CA ARG A 211 -17.07 14.81 -13.98
C ARG A 211 -15.73 14.08 -14.16
N PRO A 212 -15.73 12.87 -14.75
CA PRO A 212 -14.53 12.04 -14.87
C PRO A 212 -13.39 12.69 -15.67
N GLU A 213 -13.71 13.59 -16.60
CA GLU A 213 -12.78 14.36 -17.42
C GLU A 213 -11.94 15.38 -16.63
N ILE A 214 -12.45 15.84 -15.48
CA ILE A 214 -11.74 16.82 -14.66
C ILE A 214 -10.58 16.13 -13.92
N PRO A 215 -9.34 16.64 -14.02
CA PRO A 215 -8.23 16.05 -13.31
C PRO A 215 -8.29 16.39 -11.81
N ASN A 216 -8.02 15.42 -10.94
CA ASN A 216 -7.91 15.70 -9.50
C ASN A 216 -6.57 16.39 -9.17
N THR A 217 -6.56 17.72 -9.23
CA THR A 217 -5.38 18.55 -8.92
C THR A 217 -5.63 19.44 -7.71
N ARG A 218 -4.55 19.94 -7.09
CA ARG A 218 -4.65 20.92 -6.00
C ARG A 218 -5.32 22.22 -6.46
N HIS A 219 -5.15 22.59 -7.73
CA HIS A 219 -5.80 23.77 -8.31
C HIS A 219 -7.31 23.57 -8.41
N VAL A 220 -7.76 22.43 -8.98
CA VAL A 220 -9.18 22.07 -9.07
C VAL A 220 -9.85 22.04 -7.70
N TRP A 221 -9.20 21.43 -6.71
CA TRP A 221 -9.67 21.45 -5.32
C TRP A 221 -9.89 22.87 -4.79
N ARG A 222 -8.93 23.79 -4.98
CA ARG A 222 -9.06 25.18 -4.52
C ARG A 222 -10.18 25.93 -5.25
N MET A 223 -10.32 25.71 -6.55
CA MET A 223 -11.37 26.34 -7.36
C MET A 223 -12.76 25.85 -6.94
N TRP A 224 -12.89 24.56 -6.65
CA TRP A 224 -14.11 23.97 -6.10
C TRP A 224 -14.45 24.56 -4.72
N LEU A 225 -13.47 24.66 -3.81
CA LEU A 225 -13.66 25.30 -2.51
C LEU A 225 -14.09 26.79 -2.62
N ALA A 226 -13.62 27.49 -3.65
CA ALA A 226 -13.99 28.88 -3.90
C ALA A 226 -15.37 29.04 -4.58
N GLY A 227 -16.07 27.96 -4.90
CA GLY A 227 -17.37 28.00 -5.61
C GLY A 227 -17.26 28.41 -7.08
N THR A 228 -16.05 28.36 -7.65
CA THR A 228 -15.77 28.84 -9.02
C THR A 228 -15.90 27.76 -10.10
N LEU A 229 -16.09 26.50 -9.68
CA LEU A 229 -16.39 25.36 -10.53
C LEU A 229 -17.75 24.80 -10.10
N THR A 230 -18.82 25.22 -10.79
CA THR A 230 -20.15 24.62 -10.71
C THR A 230 -20.34 23.63 -11.84
#